data_AF-A0A954MGR5-F1
#
_entry.id   AF-A0A954MGR5-F1
#
_cell.length_a   1.000
_cell.length_b   1.000
_cell.length_c   1.000
_cell.angle_alpha   90.00
_cell.angle_beta   90.00
_cell.angle_gamma   90.00
#
_symmetry.space_group_name_H-M   'P 1'
#
loop_
_entity.id
_entity.type
_entity.pdbx_description
1 polymer ?
#
loop_
_entity_poly.entity_id
_entity_poly.type
_entity_poly.pdbx_seq_one_letter_code
_entity_poly.pdbx_strand_id
1 'polypeptide(L)'
;MQTLKTQVIELPDWYPSWAADLTNQFSSGNASFFIVHGNVHDLIPCEGDNGTEFLSLTSFLGEYLFGRWDLVLQHNLSAGLQALAGRDSERHQQMMRDLTAVFGNYRNWARKPDDILDTLDQLIERYLVETDPEKRKRLALVFDFGQYLVPPGDPVQISGTIAARVVRFLDWARNPYIRRINMAFVLVCENLSEINERLAQSPFVATVEVPMPDQQARRRFVQAKVTAKTTSAAASTDESLTPEQLIANSNGLSLLSLEQLLAQSALAGGATARQFRSLKKGAIERQCGGFLEFVEPKHTLDLVVGHEAACHRLEQDARLISDGNADAAPMGYLICGPVGTGKTFLAECYAGSIGIPCVKLRNFRSKYVGETEGNLQRVLTVLRSLGPVVVVIDEADASLGDRNQSGDSGTSGRVFSMIAQQMGDTRYRGRIIWMLLTCRPDLLPIDLKRQGRAEVHIPLFYPDSEAEIRDMFEVMGRKNGITMESDSLTLSERHRELSGADIESVVLSGRRFALLD
;
A
#
# COMPACT_ATOMS: atom_id res chain seq x y z
N MET A 1 -4.88 -8.89 -44.87
CA MET A 1 -4.66 -9.99 -43.91
C MET A 1 -3.21 -10.48 -44.03
N GLN A 2 -2.25 -9.65 -43.62
CA GLN A 2 -0.90 -10.14 -43.28
C GLN A 2 -0.85 -10.23 -41.77
N THR A 3 -0.71 -11.44 -41.28
CA THR A 3 -0.45 -11.83 -39.91
C THR A 3 0.81 -11.11 -39.43
N LEU A 4 0.63 -10.06 -38.63
CA LEU A 4 1.65 -9.57 -37.69
C LEU A 4 1.93 -10.74 -36.75
N LYS A 5 2.90 -11.58 -37.10
CA LYS A 5 3.51 -12.52 -36.16
C LYS A 5 3.91 -11.71 -34.96
N THR A 6 3.35 -12.07 -33.81
CA THR A 6 3.73 -11.65 -32.47
C THR A 6 5.23 -11.85 -32.32
N GLN A 7 6.04 -10.85 -32.69
CA GLN A 7 7.42 -10.79 -32.23
C GLN A 7 7.30 -10.61 -30.73
N VAL A 8 7.69 -11.66 -29.99
CA VAL A 8 7.91 -11.54 -28.55
C VAL A 8 8.96 -10.44 -28.42
N ILE A 9 8.55 -9.28 -27.93
CA ILE A 9 9.49 -8.20 -27.63
C ILE A 9 10.31 -8.74 -26.45
N GLU A 10 11.58 -9.07 -26.69
CA GLU A 10 12.52 -9.37 -25.60
C GLU A 10 12.70 -8.07 -24.82
N LEU A 11 11.99 -7.98 -23.69
CA LEU A 11 12.11 -6.88 -22.75
C LEU A 11 13.33 -7.14 -21.86
N PRO A 12 14.12 -6.10 -21.53
CA PRO A 12 15.26 -6.25 -20.63
C PRO A 12 14.87 -6.79 -19.25
N ASP A 13 15.79 -7.49 -18.57
CA ASP A 13 15.55 -8.04 -17.23
C ASP A 13 15.23 -6.97 -16.16
N TRP A 14 15.65 -5.72 -16.38
CA TRP A 14 15.34 -4.61 -15.49
C TRP A 14 13.93 -4.06 -15.69
N TYR A 15 13.26 -4.41 -16.81
CA TYR A 15 11.98 -3.85 -17.20
C TYR A 15 10.89 -4.27 -16.19
N PRO A 16 10.13 -3.32 -15.62
CA PRO A 16 9.16 -3.65 -14.58
C PRO A 16 8.10 -4.64 -15.09
N SER A 17 7.80 -5.68 -14.29
CA SER A 17 6.84 -6.71 -14.68
C SER A 17 5.44 -6.16 -14.99
N TRP A 18 4.96 -5.20 -14.20
CA TRP A 18 3.67 -4.54 -14.45
C TRP A 18 3.65 -3.79 -15.80
N ALA A 19 4.78 -3.24 -16.23
CA ALA A 19 4.90 -2.56 -17.52
C ALA A 19 5.02 -3.56 -18.67
N ALA A 20 5.67 -4.71 -18.44
CA ALA A 20 5.68 -5.83 -19.36
C ALA A 20 4.26 -6.37 -19.58
N ASP A 21 3.47 -6.53 -18.52
CA ASP A 21 2.07 -6.95 -18.58
C ASP A 21 1.22 -5.97 -19.39
N LEU A 22 1.38 -4.67 -19.17
CA LEU A 22 0.73 -3.63 -19.98
C LEU A 22 1.10 -3.76 -21.47
N THR A 23 2.39 -3.90 -21.76
CA THR A 23 2.92 -4.06 -23.13
C THR A 23 2.35 -5.31 -23.81
N ASN A 24 2.26 -6.41 -23.07
CA ASN A 24 1.73 -7.68 -23.54
C ASN A 24 0.24 -7.59 -23.84
N GLN A 25 -0.55 -7.01 -22.93
CA GLN A 25 -1.99 -6.80 -23.11
C GLN A 25 -2.31 -5.88 -24.30
N PHE A 26 -1.48 -4.87 -24.52
CA PHE A 26 -1.58 -4.01 -25.69
C PHE A 26 -1.24 -4.77 -26.98
N SER A 27 -0.09 -5.44 -27.01
CA SER A 27 0.42 -6.12 -28.21
C SER A 27 -0.43 -7.32 -28.64
N SER A 28 -1.11 -7.98 -27.69
CA SER A 28 -2.07 -9.04 -27.99
C SER A 28 -3.42 -8.52 -28.50
N GLY A 29 -3.65 -7.20 -28.47
CA GLY A 29 -4.91 -6.56 -28.83
C GLY A 29 -6.02 -6.74 -27.79
N ASN A 30 -5.68 -7.15 -26.56
CA ASN A 30 -6.66 -7.36 -25.49
C ASN A 30 -7.24 -6.03 -25.00
N ALA A 31 -6.40 -5.00 -24.83
CA ALA A 31 -6.80 -3.68 -24.37
C ALA A 31 -5.99 -2.58 -25.07
N SER A 32 -6.66 -1.45 -25.35
CA SER A 32 -6.03 -0.19 -25.77
C SER A 32 -6.18 0.91 -24.72
N PHE A 33 -7.03 0.71 -23.72
CA PHE A 33 -7.28 1.64 -22.63
C PHE A 33 -6.85 1.01 -21.32
N PHE A 34 -5.99 1.70 -20.58
CA PHE A 34 -5.38 1.22 -19.34
C PHE A 34 -5.68 2.21 -18.22
N ILE A 35 -6.03 1.71 -17.04
CA ILE A 35 -6.00 2.46 -15.79
C ILE A 35 -4.77 1.99 -15.02
N VAL A 36 -3.80 2.88 -14.83
CA VAL A 36 -2.58 2.61 -14.06
C VAL A 36 -2.75 3.21 -12.67
N HIS A 37 -2.66 2.37 -11.64
CA HIS A 37 -2.91 2.77 -10.25
C HIS A 37 -1.91 2.19 -9.25
N GLY A 38 -1.94 2.61 -7.98
CA GLY A 38 -1.03 2.15 -6.94
C GLY A 38 0.12 3.12 -6.68
N ASN A 39 1.37 2.64 -6.76
CA ASN A 39 2.58 3.41 -6.45
C ASN A 39 3.03 4.35 -7.59
N VAL A 40 2.09 5.11 -8.16
CA VAL A 40 2.27 5.89 -9.41
C VAL A 40 3.14 7.15 -9.26
N HIS A 41 3.35 7.63 -8.04
CA HIS A 41 4.17 8.81 -7.72
C HIS A 41 5.61 8.47 -7.32
N ASP A 42 5.98 7.20 -7.38
CA ASP A 42 7.33 6.75 -7.05
C ASP A 42 8.26 6.76 -8.27
N LEU A 43 9.52 6.44 -8.02
CA LEU A 43 10.54 6.30 -9.03
C LEU A 43 10.58 4.88 -9.59
N ILE A 44 10.80 4.78 -10.88
CA ILE A 44 10.95 3.53 -11.62
C ILE A 44 12.42 3.38 -12.01
N PRO A 45 13.10 2.27 -11.63
CA PRO A 45 14.45 1.99 -12.07
C PRO A 45 14.46 1.74 -13.58
N CYS A 46 15.30 2.47 -14.30
CA CYS A 46 15.52 2.32 -15.73
C CYS A 46 17.03 2.16 -15.96
N GLU A 47 17.45 1.22 -16.80
CA GLU A 47 18.85 1.15 -17.20
C GLU A 47 19.01 1.89 -18.53
N GLY A 48 19.82 2.95 -18.51
CA GLY A 48 20.24 3.69 -19.69
C GLY A 48 21.74 3.54 -19.95
N ASP A 49 22.23 4.18 -21.01
CA ASP A 49 23.63 4.11 -21.43
C ASP A 49 24.62 4.60 -20.36
N ASN A 50 24.18 5.47 -19.45
CA ASN A 50 24.98 6.06 -18.37
C ASN A 50 24.79 5.39 -17.00
N GLY A 51 24.16 4.21 -16.96
CA GLY A 51 23.89 3.45 -15.74
C GLY A 51 22.42 3.47 -15.32
N THR A 52 22.15 3.07 -14.07
CA THR A 52 20.78 3.00 -13.53
C THR A 52 20.26 4.39 -13.20
N GLU A 53 19.19 4.77 -13.86
CA GLU A 53 18.43 5.99 -13.64
C GLU A 53 17.09 5.70 -12.97
N PHE A 54 16.48 6.75 -12.40
CA PHE A 54 15.23 6.65 -11.66
C PHE A 54 14.29 7.72 -12.17
N LEU A 55 13.22 7.29 -12.84
CA LEU A 55 12.29 8.17 -13.55
C LEU A 55 10.90 8.15 -12.90
N SER A 56 10.16 9.25 -13.04
CA SER A 56 8.73 9.24 -12.72
C SER A 56 7.95 8.34 -13.69
N LEU A 57 6.76 7.89 -13.29
CA LEU A 57 5.87 7.11 -14.15
C LEU A 57 5.67 7.77 -15.53
N THR A 58 5.32 9.05 -15.55
CA THR A 58 5.10 9.81 -16.80
C THR A 58 6.33 9.80 -17.71
N SER A 59 7.53 9.98 -17.14
CA SER A 59 8.78 9.97 -17.91
C SER A 59 9.08 8.57 -18.43
N PHE A 60 8.91 7.53 -17.61
CA PHE A 60 9.05 6.14 -18.03
C PHE A 60 8.08 5.77 -19.17
N LEU A 61 6.81 6.20 -19.07
CA LEU A 61 5.82 5.97 -20.12
C LEU A 61 6.24 6.64 -21.44
N GLY A 62 6.72 7.89 -21.40
CA GLY A 62 7.12 8.63 -22.60
C GLY A 62 8.45 8.17 -23.22
N GLU A 63 9.44 7.83 -22.38
CA GLU A 63 10.82 7.50 -22.80
C GLU A 63 11.00 6.02 -23.14
N TYR A 64 10.40 5.12 -22.36
CA TYR A 64 10.66 3.69 -22.48
C TYR A 64 9.45 2.95 -23.07
N LEU A 65 8.28 3.02 -22.45
CA LEU A 65 7.10 2.26 -22.89
C LEU A 65 6.63 2.73 -24.28
N PHE A 66 6.44 4.03 -24.45
CA PHE A 66 6.02 4.67 -25.69
C PHE A 66 7.17 5.41 -26.37
N GLY A 67 8.43 5.13 -26.01
CA GLY A 67 9.63 5.80 -26.54
C GLY A 67 9.75 5.76 -28.06
N ARG A 68 9.26 4.69 -28.68
CA ARG A 68 9.30 4.48 -30.14
C ARG A 68 8.06 4.99 -30.86
N TRP A 69 7.08 5.56 -30.16
CA TRP A 69 5.81 5.99 -30.74
C TRP A 69 5.91 7.40 -31.30
N ASP A 70 5.12 7.67 -32.34
CA ASP A 70 5.24 8.90 -33.12
C ASP A 70 4.68 10.11 -32.34
N LEU A 71 3.63 9.91 -31.55
CA LEU A 71 3.02 10.95 -30.73
C LEU A 71 2.63 10.39 -29.35
N VAL A 72 3.16 10.99 -28.28
CA VAL A 72 2.83 10.70 -26.89
C VAL A 72 2.41 12.00 -26.21
N LEU A 73 1.14 12.10 -25.82
CA LEU A 73 0.59 13.31 -25.22
C LEU A 73 0.19 13.06 -23.77
N GLN A 74 0.49 14.01 -22.91
CA GLN A 74 0.06 14.04 -21.52
C GLN A 74 -0.99 15.13 -21.35
N HIS A 75 -2.11 14.79 -20.73
CA HIS A 75 -3.04 15.76 -20.20
C HIS A 75 -2.78 15.93 -18.70
N ASN A 76 -2.47 17.16 -18.28
CA ASN A 76 -2.38 17.57 -16.89
C ASN A 76 -3.38 18.71 -16.64
N LEU A 77 -4.19 18.62 -15.59
CA LEU A 77 -5.23 19.61 -15.26
C LEU A 77 -4.68 21.04 -15.07
N SER A 78 -3.45 21.16 -14.60
CA SER A 78 -2.80 22.47 -14.37
C SER A 78 -2.10 23.03 -15.60
N ALA A 79 -1.61 22.16 -16.48
CA ALA A 79 -0.72 22.55 -17.58
C ALA A 79 -1.33 22.33 -18.98
N GLY A 80 -2.48 21.67 -19.08
CA GLY A 80 -3.14 21.30 -20.32
C GLY A 80 -2.47 20.10 -21.00
N LEU A 81 -2.46 20.12 -22.34
CA LEU A 81 -1.90 19.06 -23.17
C LEU A 81 -0.41 19.31 -23.45
N GLN A 82 0.44 18.32 -23.22
CA GLN A 82 1.90 18.38 -23.36
C GLN A 82 2.44 17.21 -24.18
N ALA A 83 3.52 17.44 -24.92
CA ALA A 83 4.23 16.42 -25.68
C ALA A 83 5.29 15.71 -24.81
N LEU A 84 5.14 14.40 -24.61
CA LEU A 84 6.08 13.56 -23.86
C LEU A 84 7.12 12.92 -24.79
N ALA A 85 8.13 13.70 -25.15
CA ALA A 85 9.25 13.22 -25.95
C ALA A 85 10.41 12.64 -25.11
N GLY A 86 10.36 12.82 -23.79
CA GLY A 86 11.49 12.50 -22.91
C GLY A 86 12.66 13.45 -23.11
N ARG A 87 13.88 12.92 -23.01
CA ARG A 87 15.13 13.68 -23.23
C ARG A 87 15.48 13.91 -24.71
N ASP A 88 14.73 13.33 -25.64
CA ASP A 88 14.97 13.46 -27.07
C ASP A 88 14.39 14.78 -27.59
N SER A 89 15.27 15.78 -27.77
CA SER A 89 14.90 17.10 -28.27
C SER A 89 14.44 17.09 -29.72
N GLU A 90 14.97 16.19 -30.56
CA GLU A 90 14.58 16.12 -31.98
C GLU A 90 13.17 15.54 -32.11
N ARG A 91 12.89 14.46 -31.37
CA ARG A 91 11.55 13.90 -31.24
C ARG A 91 10.56 14.92 -30.71
N HIS A 92 10.94 15.71 -29.70
CA HIS A 92 10.08 16.77 -29.18
C HIS A 92 9.72 17.80 -30.26
N GLN A 93 10.72 18.27 -31.01
CA GLN A 93 10.48 19.20 -32.12
C GLN A 93 9.57 18.60 -33.18
N GLN A 94 9.75 17.32 -33.53
CA GLN A 94 8.91 16.64 -34.50
C GLN A 94 7.45 16.52 -34.02
N MET A 95 7.23 16.10 -32.77
CA MET A 95 5.90 16.03 -32.17
C MET A 95 5.20 17.39 -32.16
N MET A 96 5.93 18.46 -31.79
CA MET A 96 5.36 19.81 -31.77
C MET A 96 5.03 20.32 -33.18
N ARG A 97 5.81 19.97 -34.21
CA ARG A 97 5.47 20.29 -35.61
C ARG A 97 4.20 19.57 -36.04
N ASP A 98 4.11 18.27 -35.77
CA ASP A 98 2.95 17.45 -36.11
C ASP A 98 1.68 17.97 -35.41
N LEU A 99 1.76 18.29 -34.11
CA LEU A 99 0.66 18.87 -33.34
C LEU A 99 0.27 20.25 -33.83
N THR A 100 1.23 21.10 -34.19
CA THR A 100 0.95 22.45 -34.71
C THR A 100 0.23 22.38 -36.06
N ALA A 101 0.54 21.39 -36.89
CA ALA A 101 -0.15 21.16 -38.16
C ALA A 101 -1.62 20.70 -37.98
N VAL A 102 -1.97 20.12 -36.83
CA VAL A 102 -3.34 19.70 -36.52
C VAL A 102 -4.11 20.77 -35.75
N PHE A 103 -3.53 21.27 -34.66
CA PHE A 103 -4.20 22.12 -33.66
C PHE A 103 -3.83 23.59 -33.77
N GLY A 104 -2.94 23.96 -34.68
CA GLY A 104 -2.37 25.29 -34.74
C GLY A 104 -1.41 25.56 -33.57
N ASN A 105 -1.13 26.84 -33.34
CA ASN A 105 -0.11 27.26 -32.39
C ASN A 105 -0.43 26.79 -30.95
N TYR A 106 0.56 26.23 -30.26
CA TYR A 106 0.46 25.74 -28.88
C TYR A 106 -0.15 26.75 -27.89
N ARG A 107 0.06 28.06 -28.14
CA ARG A 107 -0.50 29.12 -27.28
C ARG A 107 -2.02 29.17 -27.27
N ASN A 108 -2.66 28.65 -28.31
CA ASN A 108 -4.11 28.65 -28.49
C ASN A 108 -4.75 27.32 -28.10
N TRP A 109 -3.97 26.35 -27.61
CA TRP A 109 -4.51 25.06 -27.24
C TRP A 109 -5.49 25.20 -26.06
N ALA A 110 -6.51 24.35 -26.12
CA ALA A 110 -7.50 24.23 -25.07
C ALA A 110 -6.84 24.00 -23.70
N ARG A 111 -7.39 24.63 -22.66
CA ARG A 111 -6.94 24.47 -21.28
C ARG A 111 -7.96 23.80 -20.37
N LYS A 112 -9.25 23.88 -20.72
CA LYS A 112 -10.29 23.20 -19.96
C LYS A 112 -10.32 21.72 -20.34
N PRO A 113 -10.58 20.81 -19.39
CA PRO A 113 -10.57 19.39 -19.67
C PRO A 113 -11.50 19.00 -20.83
N ASP A 114 -12.73 19.51 -20.85
CA ASP A 114 -13.72 19.15 -21.89
C ASP A 114 -13.26 19.60 -23.28
N ASP A 115 -12.78 20.85 -23.40
CA ASP A 115 -12.25 21.38 -24.67
C ASP A 115 -11.03 20.59 -25.16
N ILE A 116 -10.18 20.11 -24.24
CA ILE A 116 -9.03 19.27 -24.59
C ILE A 116 -9.52 17.90 -25.07
N LEU A 117 -10.49 17.29 -24.39
CA LEU A 117 -11.04 16.02 -24.83
C LEU A 117 -11.68 16.12 -26.21
N ASP A 118 -12.38 17.22 -26.53
CA ASP A 118 -12.96 17.46 -27.86
C ASP A 118 -11.87 17.58 -28.93
N THR A 119 -10.77 18.24 -28.58
CA THR A 119 -9.58 18.37 -29.43
C THR A 119 -8.94 16.99 -29.69
N LEU A 120 -8.88 16.14 -28.66
CA LEU A 120 -8.34 14.79 -28.77
C LEU A 120 -9.25 13.88 -29.59
N ASP A 121 -10.58 13.99 -29.48
CA ASP A 121 -11.52 13.26 -30.34
C ASP A 121 -11.26 13.55 -31.82
N GLN A 122 -11.10 14.83 -32.18
CA GLN A 122 -10.81 15.22 -33.57
C GLN A 122 -9.49 14.64 -34.09
N LEU A 123 -8.47 14.57 -33.23
CA LEU A 123 -7.18 13.96 -33.57
C LEU A 123 -7.31 12.45 -33.78
N ILE A 124 -8.02 11.77 -32.88
CA ILE A 124 -8.26 10.33 -32.96
C ILE A 124 -9.02 10.02 -34.24
N GLU A 125 -10.15 10.71 -34.50
CA GLU A 125 -10.95 10.53 -35.71
C GLU A 125 -10.13 10.75 -36.99
N ARG A 126 -9.31 11.80 -37.02
CA ARG A 126 -8.43 12.09 -38.17
C ARG A 126 -7.49 10.93 -38.48
N TYR A 127 -6.85 10.34 -37.46
CA TYR A 127 -5.95 9.20 -37.65
C TYR A 127 -6.68 7.87 -37.89
N LEU A 128 -7.91 7.72 -37.40
CA LEU A 128 -8.74 6.54 -37.67
C LEU A 128 -9.20 6.50 -39.15
N VAL A 129 -9.51 7.65 -39.74
CA VAL A 129 -9.99 7.77 -41.14
C VAL A 129 -8.83 7.82 -42.14
N GLU A 130 -7.61 8.16 -41.71
CA GLU A 130 -6.44 8.21 -42.58
C GLU A 130 -6.22 6.87 -43.30
N THR A 131 -6.20 6.90 -44.63
CA THR A 131 -6.09 5.71 -45.48
C THR A 131 -4.64 5.41 -45.85
N ASP A 132 -3.78 6.43 -45.79
CA ASP A 132 -2.35 6.33 -46.04
C ASP A 132 -1.60 5.76 -44.82
N PRO A 133 -1.03 4.54 -44.91
CA PRO A 133 -0.30 3.93 -43.79
C PRO A 133 0.89 4.76 -43.30
N GLU A 134 1.54 5.55 -44.16
CA GLU A 134 2.71 6.37 -43.77
C GLU A 134 2.32 7.58 -42.93
N LYS A 135 1.06 8.03 -43.06
CA LYS A 135 0.52 9.16 -42.27
C LYS A 135 -0.17 8.70 -40.98
N ARG A 136 -0.36 7.40 -40.80
CA ARG A 136 -0.89 6.84 -39.55
C ARG A 136 0.18 6.87 -38.47
N LYS A 137 0.00 7.81 -37.54
CA LYS A 137 0.86 7.98 -36.37
C LYS A 137 0.40 7.07 -35.25
N ARG A 138 1.35 6.41 -34.58
CA ARG A 138 1.13 5.70 -33.31
C ARG A 138 0.96 6.73 -32.21
N LEU A 139 -0.17 6.67 -31.51
CA LEU A 139 -0.61 7.71 -30.57
C LEU A 139 -0.82 7.13 -29.17
N ALA A 140 -0.07 7.62 -28.19
CA ALA A 140 -0.33 7.35 -26.78
C ALA A 140 -0.87 8.62 -26.09
N LEU A 141 -1.97 8.49 -25.35
CA LEU A 141 -2.56 9.56 -24.54
C LEU A 141 -2.50 9.18 -23.06
N VAL A 142 -1.77 9.96 -22.28
CA VAL A 142 -1.62 9.79 -20.83
C VAL A 142 -2.45 10.86 -20.13
N PHE A 143 -3.36 10.47 -19.25
CA PHE A 143 -4.21 11.37 -18.48
C PHE A 143 -3.83 11.27 -17.02
N ASP A 144 -3.19 12.32 -16.49
CA ASP A 144 -2.88 12.39 -15.08
C ASP A 144 -4.11 12.78 -14.26
N PHE A 145 -4.12 12.34 -12.99
CA PHE A 145 -5.16 12.62 -12.02
C PHE A 145 -6.57 12.24 -12.53
N GLY A 146 -6.73 10.99 -12.97
CA GLY A 146 -7.98 10.48 -13.52
C GLY A 146 -9.19 10.69 -12.62
N GLN A 147 -9.00 10.75 -11.30
CA GLN A 147 -10.05 11.01 -10.32
C GLN A 147 -10.75 12.36 -10.49
N TYR A 148 -10.10 13.36 -11.09
CA TYR A 148 -10.73 14.65 -11.38
C TYR A 148 -11.35 14.71 -12.78
N LEU A 149 -11.00 13.78 -13.66
CA LEU A 149 -11.60 13.66 -15.00
C LEU A 149 -12.88 12.85 -14.95
N VAL A 150 -12.83 11.68 -14.31
CA VAL A 150 -13.89 10.68 -14.23
C VAL A 150 -14.06 10.19 -12.78
N PRO A 151 -14.47 11.06 -11.84
CA PRO A 151 -14.63 10.72 -10.42
C PRO A 151 -15.68 9.61 -10.19
N PRO A 152 -15.66 8.98 -9.00
CA PRO A 152 -16.73 8.08 -8.60
C PRO A 152 -18.02 8.87 -8.40
N GLY A 153 -19.17 8.24 -8.68
CA GLY A 153 -20.46 8.86 -8.46
C GLY A 153 -21.61 8.02 -9.00
N ASP A 154 -22.81 8.28 -8.49
CA ASP A 154 -24.04 7.67 -8.97
C ASP A 154 -24.41 8.24 -10.35
N PRO A 155 -24.63 7.40 -11.38
CA PRO A 155 -25.09 7.82 -12.70
C PRO A 155 -26.26 8.82 -12.71
N VAL A 156 -27.12 8.80 -11.70
CA VAL A 156 -28.29 9.70 -11.59
C VAL A 156 -27.93 11.08 -11.03
N GLN A 157 -26.86 11.17 -10.22
CA GLN A 157 -26.44 12.40 -9.54
C GLN A 157 -25.26 13.09 -10.21
N ILE A 158 -24.54 12.40 -11.08
CA ILE A 158 -23.40 12.93 -11.82
C ILE A 158 -23.86 14.06 -12.78
N SER A 159 -23.11 15.16 -12.83
CA SER A 159 -23.37 16.23 -13.80
C SER A 159 -23.27 15.73 -15.24
N GLY A 160 -24.06 16.30 -16.16
CA GLY A 160 -24.04 15.91 -17.57
C GLY A 160 -22.64 15.94 -18.20
N THR A 161 -21.77 16.84 -17.74
CA THR A 161 -20.36 16.93 -18.18
C THR A 161 -19.52 15.72 -17.78
N ILE A 162 -19.59 15.27 -16.52
CA ILE A 162 -18.83 14.11 -16.05
C ILE A 162 -19.36 12.83 -16.71
N ALA A 163 -20.68 12.70 -16.86
CA ALA A 163 -21.27 11.57 -17.57
C ALA A 163 -20.78 11.48 -19.02
N ALA A 164 -20.69 12.62 -19.73
CA ALA A 164 -20.15 12.68 -21.08
C ALA A 164 -18.68 12.22 -21.13
N ARG A 165 -17.84 12.61 -20.17
CA ARG A 165 -16.43 12.14 -20.08
C ARG A 165 -16.33 10.63 -19.90
N VAL A 166 -17.12 10.06 -19.00
CA VAL A 166 -17.15 8.60 -18.76
C VAL A 166 -17.56 7.85 -20.03
N VAL A 167 -18.61 8.30 -20.70
CA VAL A 167 -19.09 7.69 -21.95
C VAL A 167 -18.02 7.78 -23.04
N ARG A 168 -17.37 8.95 -23.19
CA ARG A 168 -16.28 9.14 -24.15
C ARG A 168 -15.12 8.16 -23.95
N PHE A 169 -14.67 7.99 -22.71
CA PHE A 169 -13.57 7.07 -22.40
C PHE A 169 -13.98 5.61 -22.67
N LEU A 170 -15.21 5.24 -22.35
CA LEU A 170 -15.76 3.92 -22.67
C LEU A 170 -15.85 3.68 -24.19
N ASP A 171 -16.23 4.70 -24.95
CA ASP A 171 -16.28 4.62 -26.42
C ASP A 171 -14.89 4.45 -27.02
N TRP A 172 -13.89 5.19 -26.54
CA TRP A 172 -12.49 4.98 -26.93
C TRP A 172 -12.01 3.57 -26.60
N ALA A 173 -12.31 3.05 -25.41
CA ALA A 173 -11.92 1.71 -24.98
C ALA A 173 -12.57 0.60 -25.83
N ARG A 174 -13.84 0.76 -26.18
CA ARG A 174 -14.63 -0.23 -26.94
C ARG A 174 -14.37 -0.21 -28.44
N ASN A 175 -13.86 0.90 -28.98
CA ASN A 175 -13.70 1.06 -30.43
C ASN A 175 -12.71 0.05 -31.02
N PRO A 176 -13.15 -0.87 -31.91
CA PRO A 176 -12.27 -1.91 -32.47
C PRO A 176 -11.25 -1.36 -33.48
N TYR A 177 -11.47 -0.17 -34.05
CA TYR A 177 -10.54 0.47 -34.98
C TYR A 177 -9.35 1.07 -34.24
N ILE A 178 -9.58 1.67 -33.07
CA ILE A 178 -8.54 2.15 -32.17
C ILE A 178 -7.56 1.02 -31.83
N ARG A 179 -8.08 -0.17 -31.53
CA ARG A 179 -7.25 -1.36 -31.24
C ARG A 179 -6.38 -1.82 -32.41
N ARG A 180 -6.77 -1.50 -33.65
CA ARG A 180 -6.04 -1.89 -34.86
C ARG A 180 -4.97 -0.89 -35.29
N ILE A 181 -5.04 0.37 -34.82
CA ILE A 181 -4.25 1.50 -35.35
C ILE A 181 -3.13 1.91 -34.38
N ASN A 182 -2.77 1.04 -33.41
CA ASN A 182 -1.71 1.30 -32.43
C ASN A 182 -1.92 2.61 -31.66
N MET A 183 -3.11 2.75 -31.07
CA MET A 183 -3.43 3.85 -30.16
C MET A 183 -3.60 3.31 -28.74
N ALA A 184 -2.96 3.96 -27.77
CA ALA A 184 -3.04 3.60 -26.35
C ALA A 184 -3.52 4.79 -25.51
N PHE A 185 -4.35 4.49 -24.52
CA PHE A 185 -4.84 5.46 -23.54
C PHE A 185 -4.43 4.96 -22.16
N VAL A 186 -3.83 5.83 -21.36
CA VAL A 186 -3.38 5.53 -20.00
C VAL A 186 -3.98 6.56 -19.07
N LEU A 187 -4.90 6.13 -18.21
CA LEU A 187 -5.47 6.94 -17.15
C LEU A 187 -4.72 6.65 -15.85
N VAL A 188 -4.06 7.64 -15.28
CA VAL A 188 -3.26 7.49 -14.05
C VAL A 188 -4.07 7.97 -12.84
N CYS A 189 -4.17 7.14 -11.82
CA CYS A 189 -4.75 7.50 -10.52
C CYS A 189 -3.99 6.86 -9.36
N GLU A 190 -4.18 7.32 -8.13
CA GLU A 190 -3.58 6.64 -6.97
C GLU A 190 -4.35 5.36 -6.63
N ASN A 191 -5.67 5.47 -6.55
CA ASN A 191 -6.55 4.37 -6.17
C ASN A 191 -7.63 4.13 -7.23
N LEU A 192 -7.92 2.86 -7.51
CA LEU A 192 -8.95 2.49 -8.47
C LEU A 192 -10.36 2.92 -8.00
N SER A 193 -10.59 2.98 -6.69
CA SER A 193 -11.85 3.45 -6.08
C SER A 193 -12.13 4.93 -6.32
N GLU A 194 -11.13 5.71 -6.73
CA GLU A 194 -11.27 7.13 -7.08
C GLU A 194 -11.66 7.34 -8.54
N ILE A 195 -11.90 6.25 -9.29
CA ILE A 195 -12.36 6.29 -10.68
C ILE A 195 -13.80 5.80 -10.75
N ASN A 196 -14.55 6.33 -11.71
CA ASN A 196 -15.90 5.87 -12.00
C ASN A 196 -15.97 4.35 -12.21
N GLU A 197 -16.86 3.70 -11.45
CA GLU A 197 -16.99 2.24 -11.40
C GLU A 197 -17.28 1.62 -12.78
N ARG A 198 -18.07 2.28 -13.63
CA ARG A 198 -18.39 1.78 -14.99
C ARG A 198 -17.17 1.72 -15.88
N LEU A 199 -16.25 2.67 -15.73
CA LEU A 199 -15.00 2.67 -16.48
C LEU A 199 -14.05 1.62 -15.91
N ALA A 200 -13.88 1.59 -14.58
CA ALA A 200 -12.99 0.67 -13.89
C ALA A 200 -13.35 -0.81 -14.06
N GLN A 201 -14.64 -1.14 -14.15
CA GLN A 201 -15.14 -2.51 -14.33
C GLN A 201 -15.43 -2.88 -15.79
N SER A 202 -15.15 -1.97 -16.74
CA SER A 202 -15.39 -2.24 -18.16
C SER A 202 -14.47 -3.37 -18.64
N PRO A 203 -14.99 -4.38 -19.37
CA PRO A 203 -14.15 -5.46 -19.92
C PRO A 203 -13.19 -4.99 -21.02
N PHE A 204 -13.32 -3.74 -21.46
CA PHE A 204 -12.48 -3.12 -22.49
C PHE A 204 -11.39 -2.23 -21.92
N VAL A 205 -11.35 -2.07 -20.59
CA VAL A 205 -10.36 -1.30 -19.86
C VAL A 205 -9.54 -2.26 -19.03
N ALA A 206 -8.22 -2.25 -19.24
CA ALA A 206 -7.30 -3.04 -18.43
C ALA A 206 -6.84 -2.23 -17.22
N THR A 207 -6.82 -2.84 -16.04
CA THR A 207 -6.25 -2.23 -14.83
C THR A 207 -4.83 -2.77 -14.61
N VAL A 208 -3.90 -1.87 -14.30
CA VAL A 208 -2.49 -2.20 -14.06
C VAL A 208 -2.06 -1.57 -12.73
N GLU A 209 -1.74 -2.41 -11.75
CA GLU A 209 -1.24 -1.97 -10.46
C GLU A 209 0.28 -1.80 -10.51
N VAL A 210 0.78 -0.59 -10.22
CA VAL A 210 2.19 -0.31 -9.97
C VAL A 210 2.49 -0.69 -8.51
N PRO A 211 3.29 -1.74 -8.27
CA PRO A 211 3.58 -2.20 -6.92
C PRO A 211 4.57 -1.25 -6.21
N MET A 212 4.63 -1.35 -4.88
CA MET A 212 5.76 -0.82 -4.11
C MET A 212 7.07 -1.47 -4.60
N PRO A 213 8.22 -0.76 -4.52
CA PRO A 213 9.49 -1.32 -4.95
C PRO A 213 9.77 -2.61 -4.19
N ASP A 214 10.33 -3.61 -4.87
CA ASP A 214 10.79 -4.83 -4.22
C ASP A 214 12.20 -4.65 -3.62
N GLN A 215 12.74 -5.73 -3.06
CA GLN A 215 14.08 -5.70 -2.48
C GLN A 215 15.18 -5.43 -3.53
N GLN A 216 14.99 -5.89 -4.78
CA GLN A 216 15.96 -5.72 -5.86
C GLN A 216 15.99 -4.27 -6.36
N ALA A 217 14.82 -3.65 -6.55
CA ALA A 217 14.67 -2.23 -6.88
C ALA A 217 15.28 -1.34 -5.79
N ARG A 218 15.02 -1.64 -4.51
CA ARG A 218 15.64 -0.93 -3.38
C ARG A 218 17.16 -1.09 -3.36
N ARG A 219 17.67 -2.29 -3.61
CA ARG A 219 19.12 -2.55 -3.72
C ARG A 219 19.76 -1.73 -4.84
N ARG A 220 19.18 -1.76 -6.05
CA ARG A 220 19.63 -0.95 -7.20
C ARG A 220 19.63 0.54 -6.85
N PHE A 221 18.58 1.02 -6.18
CA PHE A 221 18.47 2.42 -5.75
C PHE A 221 19.56 2.84 -4.77
N VAL A 222 19.75 2.07 -3.68
CA VAL A 222 20.77 2.37 -2.68
C VAL A 222 22.17 2.31 -3.30
N GLN A 223 22.46 1.29 -4.12
CA GLN A 223 23.76 1.16 -4.80
C GLN A 223 24.04 2.35 -5.72
N ALA A 224 23.07 2.76 -6.54
CA ALA A 224 23.23 3.91 -7.45
C ALA A 224 23.47 5.22 -6.68
N LYS A 225 22.70 5.49 -5.61
CA LYS A 225 22.79 6.74 -4.85
C LYS A 225 23.99 6.81 -3.91
N VAL A 226 24.42 5.68 -3.33
CA VAL A 226 25.62 5.62 -2.49
C VAL A 226 26.87 5.75 -3.35
N THR A 227 26.95 5.02 -4.46
CA THR A 227 28.11 5.10 -5.38
C THR A 227 28.30 6.52 -5.92
N ALA A 228 27.22 7.22 -6.27
CA ALA A 228 27.27 8.60 -6.73
C ALA A 228 27.76 9.62 -5.68
N LYS A 229 27.61 9.33 -4.37
CA LYS A 229 28.03 10.22 -3.27
C LYS A 229 29.40 9.86 -2.67
N THR A 230 29.89 8.63 -2.90
CA THR A 230 31.19 8.18 -2.37
C THR A 230 32.37 8.90 -3.02
N THR A 231 32.14 9.62 -4.13
CA THR A 231 33.12 10.52 -4.75
C THR A 231 33.30 11.86 -4.03
N SER A 232 32.52 12.19 -2.98
CA SER A 232 32.64 13.50 -2.30
C SER A 232 32.57 13.53 -0.76
N ALA A 233 32.60 12.41 -0.04
CA ALA A 233 32.66 12.44 1.43
C ALA A 233 33.38 11.23 2.03
N ALA A 234 34.69 11.34 2.19
CA ALA A 234 35.45 10.51 3.12
C ALA A 234 35.21 11.01 4.55
N ALA A 235 34.26 10.40 5.26
CA ALA A 235 34.19 10.32 6.72
C ALA A 235 32.92 9.55 7.12
N SER A 236 32.96 8.22 7.10
CA SER A 236 31.96 7.40 7.80
C SER A 236 32.41 7.25 9.25
N THR A 237 31.65 7.82 10.19
CA THR A 237 31.69 7.43 11.60
C THR A 237 31.20 5.98 11.74
N ASP A 238 31.76 5.24 12.71
CA ASP A 238 31.48 3.82 13.01
C ASP A 238 29.99 3.48 13.28
N GLU A 239 29.13 4.50 13.48
CA GLU A 239 27.68 4.34 13.75
C GLU A 239 26.77 4.51 12.53
N SER A 240 27.33 4.77 11.34
CA SER A 240 26.54 4.95 10.13
C SER A 240 26.05 3.60 9.55
N LEU A 241 24.80 3.55 9.10
CA LEU A 241 24.22 2.34 8.51
C LEU A 241 24.97 1.94 7.23
N THR A 242 25.31 0.66 7.13
CA THR A 242 25.84 0.06 5.89
C THR A 242 24.78 0.05 4.77
N PRO A 243 25.18 0.03 3.48
CA PRO A 243 24.22 -0.10 2.36
C PRO A 243 23.27 -1.30 2.50
N GLU A 244 23.78 -2.44 2.96
CA GLU A 244 23.02 -3.66 3.20
C GLU A 244 21.98 -3.47 4.30
N GLN A 245 22.36 -2.79 5.39
CA GLN A 245 21.42 -2.46 6.47
C GLN A 245 20.37 -1.43 6.01
N LEU A 246 20.72 -0.47 5.14
CA LEU A 246 19.74 0.46 4.56
C LEU A 246 18.72 -0.27 3.68
N ILE A 247 19.17 -1.24 2.87
CA ILE A 247 18.29 -2.07 2.04
C ILE A 247 17.37 -2.93 2.91
N ALA A 248 17.90 -3.60 3.94
CA ALA A 248 17.10 -4.42 4.84
C ALA A 248 16.07 -3.59 5.62
N ASN A 249 16.44 -2.38 6.04
CA ASN A 249 15.57 -1.52 6.83
C ASN A 249 14.60 -0.67 5.98
N SER A 250 14.70 -0.65 4.65
CA SER A 250 13.87 0.20 3.78
C SER A 250 12.56 -0.43 3.28
N ASN A 251 12.22 -1.65 3.72
CA ASN A 251 10.92 -2.27 3.46
C ASN A 251 9.76 -1.35 3.89
N GLY A 252 8.68 -1.27 3.11
CA GLY A 252 7.58 -0.34 3.39
C GLY A 252 7.73 1.06 2.80
N LEU A 253 8.90 1.45 2.29
CA LEU A 253 9.14 2.77 1.72
C LEU A 253 9.09 2.75 0.19
N SER A 254 8.56 3.84 -0.37
CA SER A 254 8.75 4.19 -1.78
C SER A 254 10.22 4.61 -2.02
N LEU A 255 10.73 4.49 -3.24
CA LEU A 255 12.08 4.94 -3.59
C LEU A 255 12.24 6.45 -3.39
N LEU A 256 11.20 7.23 -3.68
CA LEU A 256 11.18 8.67 -3.42
C LEU A 256 11.29 8.97 -1.91
N SER A 257 10.55 8.24 -1.06
CA SER A 257 10.65 8.41 0.39
C SER A 257 12.05 8.02 0.89
N LEU A 258 12.60 6.92 0.37
CA LEU A 258 13.97 6.50 0.67
C LEU A 258 14.98 7.57 0.23
N GLU A 259 14.80 8.20 -0.92
CA GLU A 259 15.63 9.32 -1.38
C GLU A 259 15.63 10.47 -0.39
N GLN A 260 14.44 10.90 0.04
CA GLN A 260 14.28 11.97 1.02
C GLN A 260 14.94 11.63 2.35
N LEU A 261 14.80 10.39 2.82
CA LEU A 261 15.45 9.92 4.05
C LEU A 261 16.97 9.91 3.94
N LEU A 262 17.52 9.44 2.82
CA LEU A 262 18.96 9.45 2.57
C LEU A 262 19.51 10.87 2.44
N ALA A 263 18.75 11.78 1.84
CA ALA A 263 19.12 13.20 1.74
C ALA A 263 19.14 13.88 3.11
N GLN A 264 18.09 13.67 3.93
CA GLN A 264 18.02 14.20 5.30
C GLN A 264 19.16 13.64 6.18
N SER A 265 19.43 12.34 6.07
CA SER A 265 20.51 11.69 6.81
C SER A 265 21.88 12.24 6.44
N ALA A 266 22.11 12.51 5.14
CA ALA A 266 23.37 13.10 4.68
C ALA A 266 23.58 14.52 5.23
N LEU A 267 22.51 15.33 5.33
CA LEU A 267 22.58 16.67 5.93
C LEU A 267 22.88 16.63 7.43
N ALA A 268 22.46 15.57 8.12
CA ALA A 268 22.71 15.37 9.55
C ALA A 268 24.07 14.73 9.88
N GLY A 269 24.92 14.47 8.88
CA GLY A 269 26.24 13.82 9.09
C GLY A 269 26.16 12.28 9.20
N GLY A 270 25.08 11.68 8.71
CA GLY A 270 24.78 10.25 8.83
C GLY A 270 23.56 10.00 9.72
N ALA A 271 22.88 8.87 9.50
CA ALA A 271 21.81 8.42 10.37
C ALA A 271 22.23 7.12 11.08
N THR A 272 22.06 7.12 12.40
CA THR A 272 22.11 5.91 13.20
C THR A 272 20.92 5.01 12.85
N ALA A 273 21.03 3.70 13.11
CA ALA A 273 19.94 2.74 12.91
C ALA A 273 18.63 3.17 13.61
N ARG A 274 18.72 3.77 14.80
CA ARG A 274 17.57 4.25 15.56
C ARG A 274 16.88 5.43 14.88
N GLN A 275 17.65 6.42 14.41
CA GLN A 275 17.10 7.58 13.70
C GLN A 275 16.42 7.16 12.39
N PHE A 276 17.06 6.29 11.61
CA PHE A 276 16.48 5.80 10.34
C PHE A 276 15.16 5.08 10.56
N ARG A 277 15.06 4.21 11.59
CA ARG A 277 13.81 3.54 11.95
C ARG A 277 12.71 4.52 12.36
N SER A 278 13.05 5.55 13.13
CA SER A 278 12.09 6.59 13.56
C SER A 278 11.58 7.40 12.36
N LEU A 279 12.46 7.84 11.47
CA LEU A 279 12.09 8.57 10.26
C LEU A 279 11.27 7.71 9.29
N LYS A 280 11.63 6.43 9.14
CA LYS A 280 10.85 5.45 8.37
C LYS A 280 9.43 5.32 8.91
N LYS A 281 9.28 5.12 10.22
CA LYS A 281 7.97 5.03 10.88
C LYS A 281 7.13 6.26 10.52
N GLY A 282 7.68 7.47 10.72
CA GLY A 282 6.98 8.72 10.39
C GLY A 282 6.69 8.92 8.90
N ALA A 283 7.50 8.38 7.99
CA ALA A 283 7.22 8.42 6.56
C ALA A 283 6.04 7.51 6.19
N ILE A 284 6.01 6.29 6.73
CA ILE A 284 4.95 5.31 6.46
C ILE A 284 3.62 5.77 7.06
N GLU A 285 3.61 6.28 8.30
CA GLU A 285 2.38 6.79 8.93
C GLU A 285 1.76 7.96 8.14
N ARG A 286 2.61 8.85 7.59
CA ARG A 286 2.16 9.94 6.71
C ARG A 286 1.59 9.42 5.38
N GLN A 287 2.26 8.45 4.74
CA GLN A 287 1.77 7.83 3.51
C GLN A 287 0.40 7.16 3.71
N CYS A 288 0.19 6.57 4.89
CA CYS A 288 -1.05 5.92 5.29
C CYS A 288 -2.12 6.89 5.83
N GLY A 289 -1.92 8.21 5.79
CA GLY A 289 -2.93 9.20 6.23
C GLY A 289 -3.34 9.08 7.70
N GLY A 290 -2.48 8.50 8.55
CA GLY A 290 -2.79 8.25 9.96
C GLY A 290 -3.75 7.08 10.24
N PHE A 291 -4.09 6.26 9.24
CA PHE A 291 -4.88 5.02 9.43
C PHE A 291 -4.04 3.84 9.92
N LEU A 292 -2.72 3.95 9.80
CA LEU A 292 -1.75 2.97 10.28
C LEU A 292 -0.92 3.61 11.39
N GLU A 293 -0.85 2.96 12.55
CA GLU A 293 -0.02 3.37 13.68
C GLU A 293 1.01 2.29 14.00
N PHE A 294 2.29 2.64 14.07
CA PHE A 294 3.31 1.70 14.50
C PHE A 294 3.37 1.59 16.01
N VAL A 295 3.24 0.37 16.50
CA VAL A 295 3.44 0.01 17.89
C VAL A 295 4.84 -0.54 18.05
N GLU A 296 5.59 0.04 18.99
CA GLU A 296 6.91 -0.49 19.34
C GLU A 296 6.72 -1.60 20.38
N PRO A 297 6.99 -2.87 20.05
CA PRO A 297 6.89 -3.95 21.02
C PRO A 297 7.97 -3.75 22.08
N LYS A 298 7.56 -3.54 23.33
CA LYS A 298 8.48 -3.41 24.48
C LYS A 298 8.65 -4.72 25.25
N HIS A 299 7.77 -5.67 24.99
CA HIS A 299 7.57 -6.87 25.77
C HIS A 299 7.54 -8.08 24.83
N THR A 300 7.82 -9.24 25.41
CA THR A 300 7.90 -10.55 24.76
C THR A 300 6.96 -11.53 25.48
N LEU A 301 6.72 -12.70 24.90
CA LEU A 301 5.72 -13.66 25.39
C LEU A 301 6.01 -14.20 26.80
N ASP A 302 7.25 -14.11 27.28
CA ASP A 302 7.66 -14.45 28.66
C ASP A 302 7.01 -13.56 29.74
N LEU A 303 6.48 -12.39 29.35
CA LEU A 303 5.74 -11.51 30.24
C LEU A 303 4.22 -11.77 30.20
N VAL A 304 3.76 -12.74 29.42
CA VAL A 304 2.35 -13.16 29.44
C VAL A 304 2.18 -14.20 30.53
N VAL A 305 1.31 -13.90 31.50
CA VAL A 305 0.98 -14.81 32.60
C VAL A 305 -0.29 -15.59 32.27
N GLY A 306 -0.26 -16.89 32.54
CA GLY A 306 -1.34 -17.81 32.18
C GLY A 306 -1.37 -18.11 30.68
N HIS A 307 -2.46 -18.72 30.22
CA HIS A 307 -2.71 -19.03 28.80
C HIS A 307 -1.55 -19.77 28.11
N GLU A 308 -0.85 -20.65 28.83
CA GLU A 308 0.38 -21.33 28.40
C GLU A 308 0.23 -22.01 27.04
N ALA A 309 -0.92 -22.64 26.79
CA ALA A 309 -1.22 -23.26 25.50
C ALA A 309 -1.29 -22.25 24.34
N ALA A 310 -1.81 -21.04 24.60
CA ALA A 310 -1.86 -19.97 23.62
C ALA A 310 -0.46 -19.39 23.35
N CYS A 311 0.32 -19.14 24.41
CA CYS A 311 1.71 -18.69 24.30
C CYS A 311 2.55 -19.71 23.52
N HIS A 312 2.48 -20.99 23.89
CA HIS A 312 3.20 -22.05 23.20
C HIS A 312 2.79 -22.18 21.73
N ARG A 313 1.50 -22.07 21.42
CA ARG A 313 1.02 -22.07 20.03
C ARG A 313 1.60 -20.90 19.23
N LEU A 314 1.56 -19.70 19.80
CA LEU A 314 2.12 -18.50 19.18
C LEU A 314 3.64 -18.64 18.99
N GLU A 315 4.37 -19.18 19.96
CA GLU A 315 5.81 -19.44 19.83
C GLU A 315 6.14 -20.45 18.71
N GLN A 316 5.33 -21.49 18.54
CA GLN A 316 5.50 -22.44 17.44
C GLN A 316 5.32 -21.75 16.09
N ASP A 317 4.25 -20.97 15.93
CA ASP A 317 3.96 -20.25 14.70
C ASP A 317 5.03 -19.17 14.42
N ALA A 318 5.54 -18.50 15.46
CA ALA A 318 6.66 -17.57 15.39
C ALA A 318 7.96 -18.21 14.86
N ARG A 319 8.28 -19.43 15.32
CA ARG A 319 9.45 -20.19 14.84
C ARG A 319 9.29 -20.55 13.37
N LEU A 320 8.12 -21.03 12.95
CA LEU A 320 7.85 -21.34 11.54
C LEU A 320 8.11 -20.15 10.61
N ILE A 321 7.65 -18.96 11.00
CA ILE A 321 7.87 -17.71 10.24
C ILE A 321 9.37 -17.36 10.20
N SER A 322 10.05 -17.46 11.33
CA SER A 322 11.48 -17.12 11.45
C SER A 322 12.37 -18.08 10.66
N ASP A 323 11.99 -19.35 10.59
CA ASP A 323 12.69 -20.41 9.85
C ASP A 323 12.40 -20.38 8.33
N GLY A 324 11.55 -19.44 7.88
CA GLY A 324 11.17 -19.30 6.46
C GLY A 324 10.06 -20.25 6.01
N ASN A 325 9.48 -21.05 6.91
CA ASN A 325 8.34 -21.95 6.67
C ASN A 325 7.01 -21.21 6.87
N ALA A 326 6.90 -20.04 6.24
CA ALA A 326 5.76 -19.15 6.36
C ALA A 326 4.45 -19.77 5.84
N ASP A 327 4.53 -20.75 4.95
CA ASP A 327 3.40 -21.51 4.41
C ASP A 327 2.70 -22.38 5.47
N ALA A 328 3.43 -22.84 6.48
CA ALA A 328 2.91 -23.61 7.61
C ALA A 328 2.31 -22.74 8.74
N ALA A 329 2.62 -21.44 8.76
CA ALA A 329 2.06 -20.50 9.74
C ALA A 329 0.60 -20.15 9.43
N PRO A 330 -0.20 -19.71 10.42
CA PRO A 330 -1.57 -19.31 10.16
C PRO A 330 -1.68 -17.95 9.43
N MET A 331 -2.79 -17.73 8.72
CA MET A 331 -3.10 -16.42 8.11
C MET A 331 -3.37 -15.35 9.17
N GLY A 332 -3.91 -15.75 10.32
CA GLY A 332 -4.23 -14.83 11.39
C GLY A 332 -4.94 -15.47 12.57
N TYR A 333 -5.10 -14.66 13.60
CA TYR A 333 -5.63 -15.02 14.90
C TYR A 333 -6.87 -14.18 15.22
N LEU A 334 -7.84 -14.81 15.85
CA LEU A 334 -8.91 -14.14 16.57
C LEU A 334 -8.60 -14.27 18.06
N ILE A 335 -8.25 -13.17 18.72
CA ILE A 335 -8.01 -13.13 20.16
C ILE A 335 -9.26 -12.53 20.81
N CYS A 336 -9.98 -13.33 21.58
CA CYS A 336 -11.24 -12.93 22.20
C CYS A 336 -11.24 -13.13 23.70
N GLY A 337 -12.04 -12.35 24.43
CA GLY A 337 -12.14 -12.49 25.88
C GLY A 337 -12.64 -11.22 26.56
N PRO A 338 -12.97 -11.29 27.86
CA PRO A 338 -13.40 -10.14 28.64
C PRO A 338 -12.45 -8.95 28.57
N VAL A 339 -12.93 -7.75 28.91
CA VAL A 339 -12.09 -6.55 29.01
C VAL A 339 -11.01 -6.77 30.07
N GLY A 340 -9.80 -6.23 29.85
CA GLY A 340 -8.71 -6.32 30.84
C GLY A 340 -7.93 -7.64 30.86
N THR A 341 -8.22 -8.59 29.96
CA THR A 341 -7.48 -9.87 29.82
C THR A 341 -6.16 -9.77 29.03
N GLY A 342 -5.74 -8.58 28.63
CA GLY A 342 -4.45 -8.40 27.94
C GLY A 342 -4.44 -8.78 26.46
N LYS A 343 -5.58 -8.81 25.75
CA LYS A 343 -5.63 -9.12 24.29
C LYS A 343 -4.62 -8.33 23.45
N THR A 344 -4.60 -7.01 23.61
CA THR A 344 -3.67 -6.11 22.90
C THR A 344 -2.23 -6.34 23.33
N PHE A 345 -2.00 -6.62 24.61
CA PHE A 345 -0.69 -6.92 25.15
C PHE A 345 -0.12 -8.22 24.58
N LEU A 346 -0.93 -9.28 24.46
CA LEU A 346 -0.53 -10.56 23.86
C LEU A 346 -0.07 -10.37 22.40
N ALA A 347 -0.83 -9.60 21.61
CA ALA A 347 -0.48 -9.30 20.23
C ALA A 347 0.86 -8.52 20.11
N GLU A 348 1.08 -7.55 20.99
CA GLU A 348 2.35 -6.80 21.08
C GLU A 348 3.51 -7.70 21.50
N CYS A 349 3.31 -8.57 22.50
CA CYS A 349 4.32 -9.52 22.97
C CYS A 349 4.71 -10.54 21.90
N TYR A 350 3.75 -11.00 21.11
CA TYR A 350 4.02 -11.87 19.96
C TYR A 350 4.92 -11.19 18.93
N ALA A 351 4.60 -9.95 18.54
CA ALA A 351 5.44 -9.18 17.61
C ALA A 351 6.86 -8.95 18.16
N GLY A 352 6.97 -8.63 19.44
CA GLY A 352 8.25 -8.47 20.14
C GLY A 352 9.08 -9.74 20.16
N SER A 353 8.45 -10.90 20.35
CA SER A 353 9.13 -12.21 20.43
C SER A 353 9.71 -12.65 19.10
N ILE A 354 9.09 -12.25 17.99
CA ILE A 354 9.60 -12.50 16.63
C ILE A 354 10.58 -11.39 16.20
N GLY A 355 10.52 -10.21 16.82
CA GLY A 355 11.32 -9.05 16.42
C GLY A 355 10.83 -8.39 15.13
N ILE A 356 9.53 -8.47 14.83
CA ILE A 356 8.92 -7.87 13.63
C ILE A 356 8.09 -6.64 13.99
N PRO A 357 7.87 -5.71 13.03
CA PRO A 357 7.02 -4.55 13.28
C PRO A 357 5.60 -4.96 13.68
N CYS A 358 5.03 -4.23 14.64
CA CYS A 358 3.61 -4.29 14.99
C CYS A 358 2.95 -3.00 14.53
N VAL A 359 1.80 -3.13 13.86
CA VAL A 359 1.00 -1.98 13.43
C VAL A 359 -0.45 -2.16 13.83
N LYS A 360 -1.08 -1.08 14.28
CA LYS A 360 -2.51 -1.01 14.58
C LYS A 360 -3.24 -0.30 13.44
N LEU A 361 -4.29 -0.93 12.94
CA LEU A 361 -5.24 -0.29 12.03
C LEU A 361 -6.22 0.54 12.84
N ARG A 362 -6.20 1.86 12.64
CA ARG A 362 -7.12 2.78 13.32
C ARG A 362 -8.49 2.78 12.64
N ASN A 363 -9.52 3.15 13.41
CA ASN A 363 -10.92 3.06 12.99
C ASN A 363 -11.20 3.79 11.67
N PHE A 364 -11.65 3.02 10.68
CA PHE A 364 -12.05 3.48 9.35
C PHE A 364 -13.41 4.19 9.32
N ARG A 365 -14.22 4.07 10.37
CA ARG A 365 -15.61 4.55 10.38
C ARG A 365 -15.77 6.07 10.54
N SER A 366 -14.77 6.77 11.06
CA SER A 366 -14.96 8.15 11.56
C SER A 366 -14.62 9.26 10.56
N LYS A 367 -14.17 8.96 9.34
CA LYS A 367 -13.75 10.01 8.38
C LYS A 367 -14.20 9.69 6.96
N TYR A 368 -15.26 10.39 6.55
CA TYR A 368 -15.70 10.59 5.16
C TYR A 368 -15.87 9.33 4.30
N VAL A 369 -17.14 8.99 4.08
CA VAL A 369 -17.64 8.00 3.12
C VAL A 369 -17.06 8.35 1.73
N GLY A 370 -16.15 7.51 1.22
CA GLY A 370 -15.42 7.72 -0.05
C GLY A 370 -13.90 7.83 0.12
N GLU A 371 -13.39 8.67 1.03
CA GLU A 371 -11.95 8.76 1.30
C GLU A 371 -11.41 7.49 1.97
N THR A 372 -12.25 6.78 2.71
CA THR A 372 -11.86 5.60 3.48
C THR A 372 -11.36 4.43 2.61
N GLU A 373 -11.96 4.18 1.43
CA GLU A 373 -11.57 3.07 0.55
C GLU A 373 -10.18 3.28 -0.07
N GLY A 374 -9.92 4.47 -0.63
CA GLY A 374 -8.60 4.80 -1.17
C GLY A 374 -7.51 4.82 -0.10
N ASN A 375 -7.82 5.37 1.09
CA ASN A 375 -6.91 5.31 2.24
C ASN A 375 -6.60 3.87 2.65
N LEU A 376 -7.61 2.99 2.75
CA LEU A 376 -7.41 1.59 3.07
C LEU A 376 -6.56 0.89 2.01
N GLN A 377 -6.83 1.12 0.72
CA GLN A 377 -6.02 0.54 -0.37
C GLN A 377 -4.54 0.94 -0.22
N ARG A 378 -4.25 2.22 0.06
CA ARG A 378 -2.89 2.70 0.35
C ARG A 378 -2.27 1.97 1.54
N VAL A 379 -3.01 1.80 2.64
CA VAL A 379 -2.55 1.04 3.82
C VAL A 379 -2.22 -0.41 3.45
N LEU A 380 -3.12 -1.11 2.75
CA LEU A 380 -2.89 -2.50 2.34
C LEU A 380 -1.67 -2.63 1.42
N THR A 381 -1.47 -1.70 0.48
CA THR A 381 -0.27 -1.64 -0.37
C THR A 381 1.02 -1.51 0.44
N VAL A 382 1.02 -0.64 1.45
CA VAL A 382 2.16 -0.50 2.37
C VAL A 382 2.39 -1.79 3.16
N LEU A 383 1.35 -2.39 3.73
CA LEU A 383 1.45 -3.65 4.49
C LEU A 383 2.07 -4.79 3.68
N ARG A 384 1.66 -4.92 2.40
CA ARG A 384 2.21 -5.91 1.44
C ARG A 384 3.73 -5.76 1.26
N SER A 385 4.25 -4.53 1.40
CA SER A 385 5.68 -4.23 1.23
C SER A 385 6.49 -4.22 2.53
N LEU A 386 5.83 -4.23 3.70
CA LEU A 386 6.48 -4.22 5.02
C LEU A 386 6.98 -5.60 5.46
N GLY A 387 6.27 -6.67 5.07
CA GLY A 387 6.32 -7.99 5.72
C GLY A 387 7.73 -8.59 5.93
N PRO A 388 7.93 -9.39 7.01
CA PRO A 388 6.92 -9.83 7.98
C PRO A 388 6.44 -8.72 8.94
N VAL A 389 5.13 -8.64 9.20
CA VAL A 389 4.49 -7.61 10.06
C VAL A 389 3.24 -8.17 10.77
N VAL A 390 3.05 -7.80 12.04
CA VAL A 390 1.82 -8.06 12.80
C VAL A 390 0.85 -6.89 12.61
N VAL A 391 -0.36 -7.19 12.14
CA VAL A 391 -1.43 -6.21 11.91
C VAL A 391 -2.54 -6.44 12.91
N VAL A 392 -2.68 -5.52 13.85
CA VAL A 392 -3.69 -5.55 14.91
C VAL A 392 -4.91 -4.73 14.49
N ILE A 393 -6.08 -5.37 14.55
CA ILE A 393 -7.38 -4.70 14.50
C ILE A 393 -8.00 -4.85 15.88
N ASP A 394 -7.88 -3.81 16.69
CA ASP A 394 -8.55 -3.75 18.00
C ASP A 394 -10.03 -3.43 17.83
N GLU A 395 -10.85 -3.90 18.77
CA GLU A 395 -12.32 -3.81 18.69
C GLU A 395 -12.84 -4.25 17.30
N ALA A 396 -12.38 -5.42 16.84
CA ALA A 396 -12.65 -5.91 15.49
C ALA A 396 -14.16 -6.02 15.18
N ASP A 397 -15.01 -6.25 16.18
CA ASP A 397 -16.46 -6.21 16.04
C ASP A 397 -16.98 -4.79 15.76
N ALA A 398 -16.41 -3.77 16.42
CA ALA A 398 -16.78 -2.39 16.18
C ALA A 398 -16.27 -1.88 14.84
N SER A 399 -15.12 -2.34 14.35
CA SER A 399 -14.58 -1.93 13.06
C SER A 399 -15.17 -2.73 11.89
N LEU A 400 -15.33 -4.06 12.02
CA LEU A 400 -15.68 -4.99 10.92
C LEU A 400 -17.05 -5.69 11.07
N GLY A 401 -17.76 -5.50 12.20
CA GLY A 401 -18.96 -6.26 12.53
C GLY A 401 -20.25 -5.85 11.83
N ASP A 402 -20.35 -4.60 11.35
CA ASP A 402 -21.61 -4.06 10.86
C ASP A 402 -21.62 -3.96 9.32
N ARG A 403 -22.16 -5.00 8.68
CA ARG A 403 -22.32 -5.06 7.22
C ARG A 403 -23.57 -4.35 6.71
N ASN A 404 -24.58 -4.17 7.58
CA ASN A 404 -25.96 -3.92 7.19
C ASN A 404 -26.53 -2.63 7.81
N GLN A 405 -25.68 -1.67 8.17
CA GLN A 405 -26.17 -0.41 8.72
C GLN A 405 -26.97 0.33 7.65
N SER A 406 -28.29 0.30 7.79
CA SER A 406 -29.27 0.89 6.88
C SER A 406 -29.02 2.39 6.75
N GLY A 407 -28.52 2.85 5.60
CA GLY A 407 -28.21 4.25 5.33
C GLY A 407 -26.77 4.53 4.91
N ASP A 408 -25.87 3.55 5.00
CA ASP A 408 -24.53 3.68 4.42
C ASP A 408 -24.53 3.28 2.95
N SER A 409 -23.81 4.03 2.11
CA SER A 409 -23.77 3.96 0.65
C SER A 409 -23.13 2.68 0.07
N GLY A 410 -23.08 1.58 0.83
CA GLY A 410 -22.34 0.36 0.51
C GLY A 410 -20.83 0.44 0.80
N THR A 411 -20.34 1.59 1.26
CA THR A 411 -18.92 1.83 1.56
C THR A 411 -18.38 0.90 2.65
N SER A 412 -19.09 0.75 3.79
CA SER A 412 -18.68 -0.19 4.84
C SER A 412 -18.55 -1.64 4.35
N GLY A 413 -19.41 -2.07 3.42
CA GLY A 413 -19.36 -3.41 2.82
C GLY A 413 -18.14 -3.62 1.92
N ARG A 414 -17.71 -2.60 1.17
CA ARG A 414 -16.52 -2.65 0.31
C ARG A 414 -15.23 -2.65 1.14
N VAL A 415 -15.12 -1.77 2.13
CA VAL A 415 -13.99 -1.73 3.09
C VAL A 415 -13.81 -3.09 3.77
N PHE A 416 -14.91 -3.68 4.25
CA PHE A 416 -14.91 -5.04 4.81
C PHE A 416 -14.38 -6.06 3.81
N SER A 417 -14.88 -6.02 2.57
CA SER A 417 -14.50 -6.97 1.52
C SER A 417 -13.02 -6.89 1.17
N MET A 418 -12.44 -5.67 1.14
CA MET A 418 -11.02 -5.46 0.90
C MET A 418 -10.15 -6.08 2.00
N ILE A 419 -10.50 -5.87 3.29
CA ILE A 419 -9.77 -6.48 4.41
C ILE A 419 -9.91 -8.01 4.35
N ALA A 420 -11.12 -8.53 4.15
CA ALA A 420 -11.37 -9.96 4.07
C ALA A 420 -10.66 -10.63 2.88
N GLN A 421 -10.54 -9.92 1.75
CA GLN A 421 -9.77 -10.39 0.59
C GLN A 421 -8.28 -10.41 0.90
N GLN A 422 -7.75 -9.35 1.50
CA GLN A 422 -6.33 -9.27 1.89
C GLN A 422 -5.96 -10.33 2.93
N MET A 423 -6.82 -10.58 3.92
CA MET A 423 -6.65 -11.64 4.92
C MET A 423 -6.67 -13.03 4.30
N GLY A 424 -7.39 -13.22 3.19
CA GLY A 424 -7.56 -14.51 2.52
C GLY A 424 -6.49 -14.85 1.48
N ASP A 425 -5.61 -13.90 1.16
CA ASP A 425 -4.64 -14.03 0.08
C ASP A 425 -3.36 -14.73 0.57
N THR A 426 -3.22 -15.99 0.18
CA THR A 426 -2.12 -16.87 0.63
C THR A 426 -0.73 -16.40 0.22
N ARG A 427 -0.62 -15.49 -0.76
CA ARG A 427 0.65 -14.84 -1.14
C ARG A 427 1.27 -14.04 0.01
N TYR A 428 0.47 -13.65 1.00
CA TYR A 428 0.91 -12.90 2.17
C TYR A 428 0.98 -13.73 3.46
N ARG A 429 0.81 -15.05 3.37
CA ARG A 429 0.92 -15.96 4.52
C ARG A 429 2.29 -15.82 5.19
N GLY A 430 2.30 -15.69 6.52
CA GLY A 430 3.50 -15.38 7.32
C GLY A 430 4.17 -14.02 7.06
N ARG A 431 3.79 -13.30 5.98
CA ARG A 431 4.27 -11.94 5.69
C ARG A 431 3.38 -10.87 6.33
N ILE A 432 2.07 -11.10 6.36
CA ILE A 432 1.10 -10.27 7.07
C ILE A 432 0.35 -11.18 8.04
N ILE A 433 0.55 -10.94 9.33
CA ILE A 433 -0.06 -11.73 10.40
C ILE A 433 -1.19 -10.93 10.99
N TRP A 434 -2.43 -11.33 10.68
CA TRP A 434 -3.61 -10.62 11.14
C TRP A 434 -3.95 -11.01 12.58
N MET A 435 -4.19 -10.04 13.45
CA MET A 435 -4.66 -10.26 14.82
C MET A 435 -5.92 -9.43 15.05
N LEU A 436 -7.08 -10.11 15.03
CA LEU A 436 -8.37 -9.51 15.33
C LEU A 436 -8.62 -9.63 16.82
N LEU A 437 -8.76 -8.50 17.52
CA LEU A 437 -9.00 -8.47 18.96
C LEU A 437 -10.45 -8.04 19.21
N THR A 438 -11.19 -8.77 20.05
CA THR A 438 -12.58 -8.39 20.38
C THR A 438 -13.05 -8.94 21.72
N CYS A 439 -13.99 -8.24 22.35
CA CYS A 439 -14.75 -8.75 23.48
C CYS A 439 -16.05 -9.47 23.06
N ARG A 440 -16.49 -9.29 21.80
CA ARG A 440 -17.75 -9.79 21.25
C ARG A 440 -17.52 -10.58 19.95
N PRO A 441 -16.92 -11.78 20.03
CA PRO A 441 -16.64 -12.60 18.85
C PRO A 441 -17.92 -13.05 18.12
N ASP A 442 -19.07 -13.02 18.79
CA ASP A 442 -20.40 -13.27 18.26
C ASP A 442 -20.82 -12.26 17.18
N LEU A 443 -20.41 -10.99 17.31
CA LEU A 443 -20.74 -9.94 16.35
C LEU A 443 -19.79 -9.86 15.14
N LEU A 444 -18.68 -10.59 15.19
CA LEU A 444 -17.80 -10.69 14.03
C LEU A 444 -18.43 -11.57 12.95
N PRO A 445 -18.35 -11.18 11.66
CA PRO A 445 -18.87 -12.01 10.59
C PRO A 445 -18.10 -13.33 10.49
N ILE A 446 -18.82 -14.43 10.24
CA ILE A 446 -18.25 -15.78 10.10
C ILE A 446 -17.14 -15.81 9.04
N ASP A 447 -17.30 -15.02 7.98
CA ASP A 447 -16.32 -14.92 6.91
C ASP A 447 -14.93 -14.51 7.41
N LEU A 448 -14.78 -13.68 8.44
CA LEU A 448 -13.44 -13.33 8.96
C LEU A 448 -12.83 -14.44 9.82
N LYS A 449 -13.69 -15.24 10.46
CA LYS A 449 -13.32 -16.25 11.47
C LYS A 449 -12.96 -17.62 10.88
N ARG A 450 -13.23 -17.82 9.58
CA ARG A 450 -13.04 -19.13 8.92
C ARG A 450 -11.57 -19.39 8.57
N GLN A 451 -11.29 -20.66 8.26
CA GLN A 451 -9.99 -21.11 7.75
C GLN A 451 -9.51 -20.27 6.56
N GLY A 452 -8.22 -19.97 6.53
CA GLY A 452 -7.60 -19.06 5.56
C GLY A 452 -7.74 -17.57 5.89
N ARG A 453 -8.25 -17.18 7.05
CA ARG A 453 -8.27 -15.79 7.56
C ARG A 453 -7.88 -15.74 9.05
N ALA A 454 -8.76 -15.33 9.96
CA ALA A 454 -8.53 -15.46 11.40
C ALA A 454 -8.86 -16.90 11.83
N GLU A 455 -7.98 -17.83 11.49
CA GLU A 455 -8.24 -19.27 11.57
C GLU A 455 -7.89 -19.90 12.92
N VAL A 456 -6.99 -19.28 13.69
CA VAL A 456 -6.67 -19.71 15.05
C VAL A 456 -7.44 -18.82 16.04
N HIS A 457 -8.27 -19.42 16.89
CA HIS A 457 -9.06 -18.68 17.87
C HIS A 457 -8.47 -18.88 19.26
N ILE A 458 -8.08 -17.78 19.90
CA ILE A 458 -7.43 -17.76 21.21
C ILE A 458 -8.38 -17.06 22.19
N PRO A 459 -9.10 -17.80 23.04
CA PRO A 459 -9.88 -17.21 24.11
C PRO A 459 -8.96 -16.89 25.31
N LEU A 460 -9.04 -15.66 25.80
CA LEU A 460 -8.38 -15.20 27.01
C LEU A 460 -9.40 -15.04 28.14
N PHE A 461 -9.01 -15.50 29.31
CA PHE A 461 -9.80 -15.50 30.54
C PHE A 461 -9.01 -14.82 31.67
N TYR A 462 -9.69 -14.51 32.77
CA TYR A 462 -9.03 -14.05 33.98
C TYR A 462 -8.15 -15.16 34.58
N PRO A 463 -7.09 -14.81 35.31
CA PRO A 463 -6.31 -15.80 36.05
C PRO A 463 -7.21 -16.51 37.06
N ASP A 464 -7.16 -17.84 37.08
CA ASP A 464 -8.07 -18.67 37.89
C ASP A 464 -7.36 -19.23 39.13
N SER A 465 -6.13 -19.71 38.94
CA SER A 465 -5.37 -20.30 40.03
C SER A 465 -4.68 -19.23 40.91
N GLU A 466 -4.50 -19.53 42.20
CA GLU A 466 -3.73 -18.65 43.08
C GLU A 466 -2.30 -18.41 42.59
N ALA A 467 -1.69 -19.42 41.95
CA ALA A 467 -0.38 -19.30 41.34
C ALA A 467 -0.40 -18.27 40.20
N GLU A 468 -1.33 -18.39 39.24
CA GLU A 468 -1.47 -17.42 38.14
C GLU A 468 -1.74 -16.00 38.65
N ILE A 469 -2.53 -15.85 39.72
CA ILE A 469 -2.81 -14.53 40.32
C ILE A 469 -1.53 -13.95 40.92
N ARG A 470 -0.75 -14.73 41.68
CA ARG A 470 0.54 -14.28 42.25
C ARG A 470 1.52 -13.88 41.16
N ASP A 471 1.65 -14.72 40.14
CA ASP A 471 2.51 -14.47 38.98
C ASP A 471 2.07 -13.19 38.26
N MET A 472 0.76 -12.95 38.13
CA MET A 472 0.22 -11.74 37.53
C MET A 472 0.60 -10.49 38.32
N PHE A 473 0.51 -10.53 39.66
CA PHE A 473 0.98 -9.42 40.51
C PHE A 473 2.48 -9.15 40.33
N GLU A 474 3.30 -10.20 40.27
CA GLU A 474 4.75 -10.07 40.09
C GLU A 474 5.11 -9.48 38.72
N VAL A 475 4.48 -9.98 37.66
CA VAL A 475 4.70 -9.49 36.29
C VAL A 475 4.20 -8.06 36.14
N MET A 476 3.05 -7.69 36.70
CA MET A 476 2.57 -6.31 36.70
C MET A 476 3.48 -5.38 37.51
N GLY A 477 4.08 -5.88 38.60
CA GLY A 477 5.16 -5.21 39.32
C GLY A 477 6.36 -4.95 38.42
N ARG A 478 6.91 -6.01 37.80
CA ARG A 478 8.06 -5.93 36.87
C ARG A 478 7.81 -4.97 35.71
N LYS A 479 6.64 -5.07 35.05
CA LYS A 479 6.20 -4.18 33.96
C LYS A 479 6.23 -2.70 34.36
N ASN A 480 5.85 -2.40 35.60
CA ASN A 480 5.76 -1.04 36.13
C ASN A 480 7.01 -0.60 36.93
N GLY A 481 8.08 -1.41 36.94
CA GLY A 481 9.33 -1.12 37.64
C GLY A 481 9.20 -1.16 39.17
N ILE A 482 8.28 -1.97 39.69
CA ILE A 482 8.01 -2.14 41.12
C ILE A 482 8.51 -3.53 41.52
N THR A 483 9.40 -3.59 42.51
CA THR A 483 9.79 -4.86 43.13
C THR A 483 8.75 -5.25 44.16
N MET A 484 8.19 -6.45 44.02
CA MET A 484 7.17 -6.97 44.93
C MET A 484 7.54 -8.39 45.36
N GLU A 485 7.28 -8.71 46.63
CA GLU A 485 7.31 -10.09 47.12
C GLU A 485 5.90 -10.68 46.96
N SER A 486 5.61 -11.21 45.77
CA SER A 486 4.29 -11.78 45.39
C SER A 486 3.89 -12.95 46.31
N ASP A 487 4.85 -13.71 46.83
CA ASP A 487 4.62 -14.80 47.79
C ASP A 487 4.01 -14.32 49.12
N SER A 488 4.26 -13.07 49.52
CA SER A 488 3.72 -12.49 50.75
C SER A 488 2.29 -11.96 50.62
N LEU A 489 1.73 -11.94 49.39
CA LEU A 489 0.38 -11.43 49.16
C LEU A 489 -0.65 -12.36 49.79
N THR A 490 -1.52 -11.78 50.63
CA THR A 490 -2.71 -12.48 51.12
C THR A 490 -3.80 -12.38 50.07
N LEU A 491 -3.97 -13.44 49.28
CA LEU A 491 -5.04 -13.54 48.30
C LEU A 491 -6.38 -13.88 48.96
N SER A 492 -7.45 -13.35 48.40
CA SER A 492 -8.84 -13.66 48.78
C SER A 492 -9.63 -14.08 47.55
N GLU A 493 -10.78 -14.74 47.74
CA GLU A 493 -11.65 -15.18 46.61
C GLU A 493 -12.00 -14.03 45.64
N ARG A 494 -12.09 -12.78 46.12
CA ARG A 494 -12.34 -11.60 45.27
C ARG A 494 -11.23 -11.35 44.24
N HIS A 495 -10.01 -11.84 44.48
CA HIS A 495 -8.90 -11.68 43.56
C HIS A 495 -9.04 -12.54 42.30
N ARG A 496 -9.85 -13.61 42.34
CA ARG A 496 -10.15 -14.47 41.17
C ARG A 496 -11.07 -13.80 40.15
N GLU A 497 -11.75 -12.72 40.56
CA GLU A 497 -12.61 -11.92 39.67
C GLU A 497 -11.86 -10.77 39.00
N LEU A 498 -10.60 -10.53 39.39
CA LEU A 498 -9.81 -9.42 38.88
C LEU A 498 -9.21 -9.75 37.52
N SER A 499 -9.37 -8.83 36.57
CA SER A 499 -8.64 -8.88 35.32
C SER A 499 -7.16 -8.49 35.53
N GLY A 500 -6.30 -8.78 34.54
CA GLY A 500 -4.91 -8.31 34.57
C GLY A 500 -4.81 -6.78 34.68
N ALA A 501 -5.75 -6.05 34.06
CA ALA A 501 -5.83 -4.59 34.18
C ALA A 501 -6.24 -4.13 35.59
N ASP A 502 -7.12 -4.87 36.26
CA ASP A 502 -7.50 -4.58 37.65
C ASP A 502 -6.33 -4.83 38.60
N ILE A 503 -5.60 -5.94 38.41
CA ILE A 503 -4.38 -6.27 39.17
C ILE A 503 -3.31 -5.19 38.96
N GLU A 504 -3.09 -4.73 37.73
CA GLU A 504 -2.19 -3.61 37.44
C GLU A 504 -2.59 -2.33 38.19
N SER A 505 -3.89 -2.01 38.21
CA SER A 505 -4.44 -0.88 38.95
C SER A 505 -4.18 -0.98 40.46
N VAL A 506 -4.32 -2.18 41.04
CA VAL A 506 -3.99 -2.45 42.45
C VAL A 506 -2.51 -2.21 42.73
N VAL A 507 -1.62 -2.72 41.89
CA VAL A 507 -0.16 -2.54 42.01
C VAL A 507 0.22 -1.05 41.96
N LEU A 508 -0.31 -0.31 40.98
CA LEU A 508 -0.05 1.13 40.84
C LEU A 508 -0.61 1.94 42.01
N SER A 509 -1.77 1.55 42.53
CA SER A 509 -2.37 2.16 43.71
C SER A 509 -1.51 1.92 44.96
N GLY A 510 -1.01 0.70 45.16
CA GLY A 510 -0.08 0.36 46.23
C GLY A 510 1.19 1.21 46.18
N ARG A 511 1.80 1.35 45.00
CA ARG A 511 2.95 2.25 44.79
C ARG A 511 2.61 3.70 45.16
N ARG A 512 1.44 4.18 44.77
CA ARG A 512 1.00 5.55 45.09
C ARG A 512 0.89 5.76 46.60
N PHE A 513 0.30 4.82 47.34
CA PHE A 513 0.22 4.90 48.80
C PHE A 513 1.60 4.94 49.45
N ALA A 514 2.51 4.03 49.04
CA ALA A 514 3.87 3.98 49.56
C ALA A 514 4.73 5.23 49.25
N LEU A 515 4.33 6.06 48.29
CA LEU A 515 4.98 7.34 47.97
C LEU A 515 4.36 8.54 48.71
N LEU A 516 3.15 8.38 49.25
CA LEU A 516 2.42 9.41 49.98
C LEU A 516 2.54 9.27 51.50
N ASP A 517 2.77 8.05 51.98
CA ASP A 517 3.26 7.75 53.32
C ASP A 517 4.76 8.06 53.43
#